data_AF-A0A7A2R2Y3-F1
#
_entry.id   AF-A0A7A2R2Y3-F1
#
_cell.length_a   1.000
_cell.length_b   1.000
_cell.length_c   1.000
_cell.angle_alpha   90.00
_cell.angle_beta   90.00
_cell.angle_gamma   90.00
#
_symmetry.space_group_name_H-M   'P 1'
#
loop_
_entity.id
_entity.type
_entity.pdbx_description
1 polymer ?
#
loop_
_entity_poly.entity_id
_entity_poly.type
_entity_poly.pdbx_seq_one_letter_code
_entity_poly.pdbx_strand_id
1 'polypeptide(L)'
;GKVGTNGQSQIKSFADAAAAEKAELKLIAEKTKKGYAEEVSVTTPTSAPVQVIACSEKAPLPQDKPPFAEDHLPWLADDAQIILPTEVAPTTLSHRRWPGDSVPQENELTLLRSVAAHTHRRFKKVITFDYSTCSLDWQQAITQAVGLIDSPISTALPPMVLAVLVALEQGFNRNDHEELMDQIVQEGGLEYATEVVIALQAIRFDWNYDAHLITFTPDNKQPGYLSRFASVEMRLRKHLSLANDDVWQRCADKLIAALGNIPAWHQPLVALLLPEKQDVSHEIARRLCGQKGLYALEWLKLTAADEQVLAELGK
;
A
#
# COMPACT_ATOMS: atom_id res chain seq x y z
N GLY A 1 -25.70 32.39 11.21
CA GLY A 1 -26.15 33.40 10.23
C GLY A 1 -27.54 33.05 9.74
N LYS A 2 -28.02 33.66 8.65
CA LYS A 2 -29.25 33.21 7.97
C LYS A 2 -29.01 31.81 7.40
N VAL A 3 -29.97 30.89 7.56
CA VAL A 3 -29.90 29.52 7.02
C VAL A 3 -29.70 29.58 5.50
N GLY A 4 -28.77 28.78 4.96
CA GLY A 4 -28.43 28.76 3.54
C GLY A 4 -27.40 29.81 3.09
N THR A 5 -26.69 30.46 4.01
CA THR A 5 -25.60 31.41 3.71
C THR A 5 -24.32 31.02 4.44
N ASN A 6 -23.16 31.44 3.94
CA ASN A 6 -21.85 31.18 4.56
C ASN A 6 -21.68 31.78 5.98
N GLY A 7 -22.64 32.59 6.44
CA GLY A 7 -22.68 33.09 7.81
C GLY A 7 -21.52 34.02 8.19
N GLN A 8 -21.29 34.15 9.50
CA GLN A 8 -20.14 34.85 10.08
C GLN A 8 -19.56 33.96 11.18
N SER A 9 -18.23 33.84 11.20
CA SER A 9 -17.49 33.06 12.20
C SER A 9 -16.72 34.00 13.13
N GLN A 10 -16.74 33.71 14.44
CA GLN A 10 -15.97 34.43 15.46
C GLN A 10 -15.11 33.42 16.23
N ILE A 11 -13.82 33.71 16.36
CA ILE A 11 -12.86 32.88 17.12
C ILE A 11 -12.55 33.61 18.43
N LYS A 12 -12.67 32.91 19.56
CA LYS A 12 -12.33 33.44 20.89
C LYS A 12 -11.34 32.51 21.58
N SER A 13 -10.16 33.04 21.91
CA SER A 13 -9.10 32.29 22.58
C SER A 13 -9.27 32.33 24.10
N PHE A 14 -8.92 31.23 24.77
CA PHE A 14 -8.92 31.08 26.22
C PHE A 14 -7.57 30.54 26.70
N ALA A 15 -7.25 30.74 27.98
CA ALA A 15 -5.95 30.37 28.55
C ALA A 15 -5.76 28.85 28.72
N ASP A 16 -6.85 28.09 28.87
CA ASP A 16 -6.84 26.64 29.03
C ASP A 16 -8.14 26.01 28.52
N ALA A 17 -8.13 24.68 28.36
CA ALA A 17 -9.26 23.92 27.83
C ALA A 17 -10.51 23.98 28.72
N ALA A 18 -10.35 24.02 30.05
CA ALA A 18 -11.46 24.06 30.99
C ALA A 18 -12.21 25.41 30.94
N ALA A 19 -11.48 26.52 30.75
CA ALA A 19 -12.06 27.84 30.56
C ALA A 19 -12.81 27.95 29.23
N ALA A 20 -12.33 27.28 28.18
CA ALA A 20 -13.01 27.21 26.88
C ALA A 20 -14.33 26.43 26.99
N GLU A 21 -14.31 25.24 27.60
CA GLU A 21 -15.49 24.39 27.78
C GLU A 21 -16.58 25.08 28.62
N LYS A 22 -16.19 25.76 29.71
CA LYS A 22 -17.13 26.53 30.54
C LYS A 22 -17.77 27.70 29.78
N ALA A 23 -17.02 28.34 28.87
CA ALA A 23 -17.54 29.42 28.05
C ALA A 23 -18.48 28.89 26.95
N GLU A 24 -18.16 27.75 26.35
CA GLU A 24 -18.99 27.04 25.38
C GLU A 24 -20.34 26.66 25.97
N LEU A 25 -20.34 25.96 27.11
CA LEU A 25 -21.57 25.53 27.80
C LEU A 25 -22.48 26.71 28.16
N LYS A 26 -21.90 27.86 28.52
CA LYS A 26 -22.66 29.09 28.80
C LYS A 26 -23.36 29.62 27.55
N LEU A 27 -22.71 29.57 26.39
CA LEU A 27 -23.29 30.02 25.13
C LEU A 27 -24.39 29.07 24.66
N ILE A 28 -24.19 27.76 24.78
CA ILE A 28 -25.22 26.75 24.47
C ILE A 28 -26.46 27.00 25.33
N ALA A 29 -26.29 27.13 26.66
CA ALA A 29 -27.40 27.40 27.57
C ALA A 29 -28.16 28.70 27.26
N GLU A 30 -27.46 29.75 26.81
CA GLU A 30 -28.11 31.00 26.40
C GLU A 30 -28.91 30.82 25.09
N LYS A 31 -28.40 30.01 24.15
CA LYS A 31 -29.08 29.74 22.89
C LYS A 31 -30.29 28.83 23.08
N THR A 32 -30.19 27.78 23.87
CA THR A 32 -31.32 26.90 24.17
C THR A 32 -32.42 27.66 24.92
N LYS A 33 -32.07 28.54 25.86
CA LYS A 33 -33.04 29.42 26.54
C LYS A 33 -33.77 30.39 25.59
N LYS A 34 -33.15 30.76 24.46
CA LYS A 34 -33.75 31.60 23.41
C LYS A 34 -34.63 30.81 22.44
N GLY A 35 -34.88 29.53 22.70
CA GLY A 35 -35.74 28.67 21.89
C GLY A 35 -35.04 28.03 20.69
N TYR A 36 -33.71 28.08 20.63
CA TYR A 36 -32.95 27.31 19.64
C TYR A 36 -32.90 25.84 20.08
N ALA A 37 -33.46 24.96 19.26
CA ALA A 37 -33.28 23.52 19.43
C ALA A 37 -31.95 23.11 18.82
N GLU A 38 -31.23 22.19 19.47
CA GLU A 38 -30.07 21.54 18.88
C GLU A 38 -30.55 20.64 17.75
N GLU A 39 -30.42 21.10 16.51
CA GLU A 39 -30.40 20.20 15.38
C GLU A 39 -29.03 19.51 15.41
N VAL A 40 -29.03 18.19 15.55
CA VAL A 40 -27.88 17.34 15.22
C VAL A 40 -27.75 17.37 13.69
N SER A 41 -27.35 18.52 13.18
CA SER A 41 -26.60 18.59 11.94
C SER A 41 -25.34 17.78 12.22
N VAL A 42 -25.12 16.72 11.46
CA VAL A 42 -23.81 16.09 11.35
C VAL A 42 -22.90 17.14 10.71
N THR A 43 -22.50 18.12 11.53
CA THR A 43 -21.29 18.90 11.33
C THR A 43 -20.20 17.96 11.77
N THR A 44 -19.82 17.08 10.84
CA THR A 44 -18.45 16.60 10.75
C THR A 44 -17.54 17.78 11.09
N PRO A 45 -16.73 17.74 12.17
CA PRO A 45 -15.46 18.42 12.07
C PRO A 45 -14.84 17.89 10.77
N THR A 46 -14.26 18.78 9.97
CA THR A 46 -13.49 18.48 8.76
C THR A 46 -12.38 17.46 9.06
N SER A 47 -12.75 16.20 9.25
CA SER A 47 -12.16 15.08 8.58
C SER A 47 -12.97 15.02 7.29
N ALA A 48 -12.35 15.45 6.19
CA ALA A 48 -12.93 15.16 4.90
C ALA A 48 -13.24 13.66 4.90
N PRO A 49 -14.50 13.23 4.68
CA PRO A 49 -14.67 11.86 4.27
C PRO A 49 -13.81 11.76 3.02
N VAL A 50 -12.83 10.87 3.02
CA VAL A 50 -12.23 10.39 1.78
C VAL A 50 -13.37 9.64 1.10
N GLN A 51 -14.32 10.38 0.54
CA GLN A 51 -15.14 9.91 -0.54
C GLN A 51 -14.11 9.55 -1.59
N VAL A 52 -13.98 8.24 -1.81
CA VAL A 52 -13.34 7.70 -2.98
C VAL A 52 -14.12 8.31 -4.15
N ILE A 53 -13.65 9.45 -4.64
CA ILE A 53 -14.13 10.03 -5.88
C ILE A 53 -13.69 9.02 -6.93
N ALA A 54 -14.63 8.16 -7.30
CA ALA A 54 -14.44 7.14 -8.30
C ALA A 54 -13.87 7.79 -9.57
N CYS A 55 -12.80 7.21 -10.07
CA CYS A 55 -12.18 7.63 -11.32
C CYS A 55 -13.22 7.59 -12.46
N SER A 56 -13.29 8.65 -13.28
CA SER A 56 -13.98 8.56 -14.57
C SER A 56 -13.33 7.45 -15.39
N GLU A 57 -14.14 6.50 -15.85
CA GLU A 57 -13.70 5.37 -16.66
C GLU A 57 -12.89 5.88 -17.87
N LYS A 58 -11.57 5.64 -17.86
CA LYS A 58 -10.69 5.96 -18.99
C LYS A 58 -10.98 4.92 -20.08
N ALA A 59 -11.33 5.40 -21.27
CA ALA A 59 -11.67 4.54 -22.40
C ALA A 59 -10.60 3.42 -22.59
N PRO A 60 -11.03 2.14 -22.72
CA PRO A 60 -10.11 1.05 -23.03
C PRO A 60 -9.34 1.36 -24.33
N LEU A 61 -8.05 1.02 -24.38
CA LEU A 61 -7.37 0.90 -25.66
C LEU A 61 -8.04 -0.24 -26.45
N PRO A 62 -8.18 -0.14 -27.78
CA PRO A 62 -8.63 -1.26 -28.59
C PRO A 62 -7.66 -2.43 -28.38
N GLN A 63 -8.13 -3.48 -27.72
CA GLN A 63 -7.47 -4.77 -27.73
C GLN A 63 -8.13 -5.55 -28.87
N ASP A 64 -7.53 -5.48 -30.06
CA ASP A 64 -7.91 -6.38 -31.14
C ASP A 64 -7.67 -7.81 -30.63
N LYS A 65 -8.76 -8.59 -30.53
CA LYS A 65 -8.67 -10.02 -30.22
C LYS A 65 -7.76 -10.63 -31.28
N PRO A 66 -6.56 -11.12 -30.93
CA PRO A 66 -5.70 -11.72 -31.92
C PRO A 66 -6.44 -12.94 -32.49
N PRO A 67 -6.40 -13.17 -33.82
CA PRO A 67 -6.97 -14.37 -34.38
C PRO A 67 -6.32 -15.58 -33.70
N PHE A 68 -7.14 -16.41 -33.04
CA PHE A 68 -6.72 -17.71 -32.54
C PHE A 68 -6.37 -18.57 -33.77
N ALA A 69 -5.09 -18.63 -34.13
CA ALA A 69 -4.61 -19.63 -35.07
C ALA A 69 -4.56 -20.96 -34.30
N GLU A 70 -5.45 -21.90 -34.65
CA GLU A 70 -5.58 -23.21 -33.97
C GLU A 70 -4.28 -24.02 -33.92
N ASP A 71 -3.29 -23.67 -34.75
CA ASP A 71 -1.98 -24.35 -34.85
C ASP A 71 -0.85 -23.72 -34.03
N HIS A 72 -1.03 -22.53 -33.44
CA HIS A 72 0.01 -21.86 -32.66
C HIS A 72 -0.44 -21.79 -31.20
N LEU A 73 -0.01 -22.77 -30.39
CA LEU A 73 -0.23 -22.76 -28.95
C LEU A 73 0.80 -21.81 -28.33
N PRO A 74 0.44 -20.57 -27.93
CA PRO A 74 1.43 -19.59 -27.48
C PRO A 74 2.18 -20.04 -26.22
N TRP A 75 1.60 -20.93 -25.41
CA TRP A 75 2.27 -21.52 -24.24
C TRP A 75 3.39 -22.53 -24.58
N LEU A 76 3.56 -22.89 -25.86
CA LEU A 76 4.63 -23.77 -26.35
C LEU A 76 5.76 -22.99 -27.05
N ALA A 77 5.56 -21.72 -27.38
CA ALA A 77 6.61 -20.88 -27.96
C ALA A 77 7.23 -20.02 -26.85
N ASP A 78 8.55 -20.10 -26.71
CA ASP A 78 9.29 -19.23 -25.80
C ASP A 78 8.98 -17.75 -26.13
N ASP A 79 8.57 -16.98 -25.12
CA ASP A 79 8.25 -15.55 -25.17
C ASP A 79 7.06 -15.12 -26.08
N ALA A 80 6.12 -16.02 -26.38
CA ALA A 80 4.90 -15.63 -27.09
C ALA A 80 4.06 -14.62 -26.26
N GLN A 81 3.60 -13.55 -26.90
CA GLN A 81 2.70 -12.60 -26.23
C GLN A 81 1.36 -13.26 -25.90
N ILE A 82 1.03 -13.28 -24.62
CA ILE A 82 -0.28 -13.70 -24.12
C ILE A 82 -1.14 -12.46 -23.96
N ILE A 83 -2.06 -12.24 -24.90
CA ILE A 83 -3.04 -11.16 -24.81
C ILE A 83 -4.19 -11.65 -23.94
N LEU A 84 -4.37 -11.03 -22.77
CA LEU A 84 -5.49 -11.32 -21.89
C LEU A 84 -6.80 -10.79 -22.51
N PRO A 85 -7.85 -11.62 -22.61
CA PRO A 85 -9.16 -11.15 -23.05
C PRO A 85 -9.69 -10.00 -22.19
N THR A 86 -10.39 -9.05 -22.81
CA THR A 86 -10.96 -7.88 -22.14
C THR A 86 -11.88 -8.26 -20.98
N GLU A 87 -12.54 -9.43 -21.06
CA GLU A 87 -13.47 -9.94 -20.05
C GLU A 87 -12.77 -10.35 -18.74
N VAL A 88 -11.49 -10.74 -18.80
CA VAL A 88 -10.69 -11.15 -17.62
C VAL A 88 -9.68 -10.09 -17.19
N ALA A 89 -9.50 -9.03 -17.99
CA ALA A 89 -8.61 -7.91 -17.66
C ALA A 89 -8.93 -7.27 -16.29
N PRO A 90 -10.20 -7.08 -15.86
CA PRO A 90 -10.52 -6.50 -14.55
C PRO A 90 -10.11 -7.35 -13.34
N THR A 91 -9.99 -8.67 -13.52
CA THR A 91 -9.76 -9.65 -12.43
C THR A 91 -8.36 -10.25 -12.42
N THR A 92 -7.51 -9.94 -13.39
CA THR A 92 -6.15 -10.48 -13.53
C THR A 92 -5.11 -9.58 -12.87
N LEU A 93 -4.88 -8.39 -13.44
CA LEU A 93 -3.99 -7.37 -12.92
C LEU A 93 -4.60 -5.99 -13.17
N SER A 94 -5.08 -5.34 -12.11
CA SER A 94 -5.83 -4.08 -12.20
C SER A 94 -5.04 -2.99 -12.95
N HIS A 95 -5.76 -2.18 -13.71
CA HIS A 95 -5.21 -1.07 -14.49
C HIS A 95 -6.22 0.07 -14.49
N ARG A 96 -5.78 1.32 -14.55
CA ARG A 96 -6.67 2.49 -14.50
C ARG A 96 -7.69 2.61 -15.64
N ARG A 97 -7.44 1.92 -16.75
CA ARG A 97 -8.38 1.79 -17.89
C ARG A 97 -9.42 0.67 -17.71
N TRP A 98 -9.18 -0.25 -16.79
CA TRP A 98 -10.08 -1.35 -16.45
C TRP A 98 -9.89 -1.69 -14.96
N PRO A 99 -10.27 -0.75 -14.06
CA PRO A 99 -9.92 -0.89 -12.65
C PRO A 99 -10.68 -2.03 -11.96
N GLY A 100 -11.76 -2.53 -12.58
CA GLY A 100 -12.65 -3.56 -12.02
C GLY A 100 -13.50 -3.02 -10.87
N ASP A 101 -14.04 -3.93 -10.05
CA ASP A 101 -14.97 -3.57 -8.97
C ASP A 101 -14.32 -2.72 -7.88
N SER A 102 -15.13 -1.94 -7.15
CA SER A 102 -14.67 -1.23 -5.95
C SER A 102 -14.15 -2.20 -4.89
N VAL A 103 -13.17 -1.78 -4.11
CA VAL A 103 -12.70 -2.55 -2.95
C VAL A 103 -13.77 -2.51 -1.85
N PRO A 104 -14.20 -3.65 -1.29
CA PRO A 104 -15.13 -3.69 -0.17
C PRO A 104 -14.59 -2.91 1.05
N GLN A 105 -15.49 -2.25 1.77
CA GLN A 105 -15.15 -1.63 3.06
C GLN A 105 -15.44 -2.61 4.19
N GLU A 106 -14.51 -2.72 5.13
CA GLU A 106 -14.65 -3.56 6.31
C GLU A 106 -15.25 -2.75 7.46
N ASN A 107 -16.21 -3.36 8.17
CA ASN A 107 -16.79 -2.74 9.38
C ASN A 107 -15.78 -2.71 10.52
N GLU A 108 -14.98 -3.76 10.64
CA GLU A 108 -13.92 -3.89 11.63
C GLU A 108 -12.60 -4.21 10.91
N LEU A 109 -11.55 -3.44 11.21
CA LEU A 109 -10.24 -3.62 10.58
C LEU A 109 -9.43 -4.74 11.25
N THR A 110 -10.03 -5.93 11.42
CA THR A 110 -9.50 -6.99 12.28
C THR A 110 -8.07 -7.42 11.89
N LEU A 111 -7.74 -7.50 10.60
CA LEU A 111 -6.40 -7.88 10.14
C LEU A 111 -5.38 -6.81 10.52
N LEU A 112 -5.68 -5.53 10.29
CA LEU A 112 -4.82 -4.42 10.70
C LEU A 112 -4.72 -4.30 12.22
N ARG A 113 -5.83 -4.44 12.96
CA ARG A 113 -5.83 -4.37 14.43
C ARG A 113 -5.04 -5.51 15.07
N SER A 114 -4.91 -6.66 14.40
CA SER A 114 -4.24 -7.87 14.92
C SER A 114 -2.95 -8.23 14.19
N VAL A 115 -2.45 -7.37 13.29
CA VAL A 115 -1.21 -7.63 12.54
C VAL A 115 -0.05 -7.86 13.51
N ALA A 116 0.63 -8.99 13.35
CA ALA A 116 1.70 -9.47 14.23
C ALA A 116 1.31 -9.71 15.71
N ALA A 117 0.06 -9.49 16.14
CA ALA A 117 -0.42 -9.54 17.54
C ALA A 117 -0.28 -10.92 18.25
N HIS A 118 0.23 -11.92 17.53
CA HIS A 118 0.36 -13.29 17.99
C HIS A 118 1.80 -13.81 17.91
N THR A 119 2.78 -12.96 17.65
CA THR A 119 4.15 -13.39 17.37
C THR A 119 4.74 -14.16 18.56
N HIS A 120 4.63 -13.66 19.80
CA HIS A 120 5.12 -14.39 20.98
C HIS A 120 4.25 -15.62 21.30
N ARG A 121 2.92 -15.48 21.20
CA ARG A 121 1.98 -16.58 21.44
C ARG A 121 2.24 -17.77 20.51
N ARG A 122 2.60 -17.50 19.24
CA ARG A 122 2.84 -18.51 18.21
C ARG A 122 3.96 -19.47 18.58
N PHE A 123 4.97 -19.02 19.32
CA PHE A 123 6.11 -19.84 19.73
C PHE A 123 6.08 -20.29 21.17
N LYS A 124 5.04 -19.90 21.93
CA LYS A 124 4.87 -20.22 23.36
C LYS A 124 6.10 -19.82 24.20
N LYS A 125 6.91 -18.89 23.71
CA LYS A 125 8.18 -18.44 24.28
C LYS A 125 8.40 -16.96 23.97
N VAL A 126 9.16 -16.31 24.84
CA VAL A 126 9.65 -14.95 24.58
C VAL A 126 10.68 -15.03 23.46
N ILE A 127 10.49 -14.20 22.44
CA ILE A 127 11.38 -14.07 21.29
C ILE A 127 12.33 -12.91 21.58
N THR A 128 13.60 -13.10 21.23
CA THR A 128 14.58 -12.01 21.20
C THR A 128 14.61 -11.41 19.81
N PHE A 129 14.81 -10.09 19.74
CA PHE A 129 14.93 -9.37 18.48
C PHE A 129 16.34 -8.78 18.38
N ASP A 130 17.03 -9.07 17.29
CA ASP A 130 18.27 -8.41 16.90
C ASP A 130 18.02 -7.58 15.65
N TYR A 131 18.46 -6.33 15.68
CA TYR A 131 18.35 -5.38 14.59
C TYR A 131 19.55 -4.44 14.59
N SER A 132 20.65 -4.86 15.20
CA SER A 132 21.88 -4.07 15.38
C SER A 132 22.54 -3.66 14.07
N THR A 133 22.27 -4.38 12.97
CA THR A 133 22.78 -4.09 11.62
C THR A 133 21.95 -3.07 10.84
N CYS A 134 20.76 -2.71 11.34
CA CYS A 134 19.88 -1.73 10.69
C CYS A 134 20.32 -0.29 10.97
N SER A 135 19.90 0.66 10.13
CA SER A 135 20.13 2.09 10.37
C SER A 135 19.37 2.59 11.60
N LEU A 136 19.77 3.74 12.16
CA LEU A 136 19.15 4.28 13.38
C LEU A 136 17.62 4.43 13.25
N ASP A 137 17.13 4.94 12.12
CA ASP A 137 15.70 5.11 11.86
C ASP A 137 14.97 3.75 11.87
N TRP A 138 15.58 2.72 11.27
CA TRP A 138 15.04 1.36 11.30
C TRP A 138 15.10 0.75 12.70
N GLN A 139 16.16 0.96 13.47
CA GLN A 139 16.25 0.48 14.85
C GLN A 139 15.14 1.09 15.72
N GLN A 140 14.83 2.39 15.53
CA GLN A 140 13.73 3.06 16.22
C GLN A 140 12.37 2.49 15.79
N ALA A 141 12.14 2.34 14.49
CA ALA A 141 10.90 1.77 13.97
C ALA A 141 10.66 0.33 14.44
N ILE A 142 11.70 -0.51 14.43
CA ILE A 142 11.65 -1.90 14.90
C ILE A 142 11.40 -1.93 16.41
N THR A 143 12.07 -1.08 17.19
CA THR A 143 11.85 -1.01 18.65
C THR A 143 10.39 -0.66 18.96
N GLN A 144 9.82 0.31 18.24
CA GLN A 144 8.41 0.67 18.39
C GLN A 144 7.48 -0.46 17.97
N ALA A 145 7.75 -1.12 16.84
CA ALA A 145 6.96 -2.24 16.35
C ALA A 145 6.98 -3.41 17.36
N VAL A 146 8.16 -3.78 17.86
CA VAL A 146 8.32 -4.85 18.86
C VAL A 146 7.52 -4.58 20.12
N GLY A 147 7.43 -3.32 20.57
CA GLY A 147 6.58 -2.92 21.69
C GLY A 147 5.07 -3.12 21.46
N LEU A 148 4.63 -3.35 20.22
CA LEU A 148 3.23 -3.49 19.83
C LEU A 148 2.82 -4.94 19.47
N ILE A 149 3.78 -5.87 19.36
CA ILE A 149 3.60 -7.23 18.80
C ILE A 149 2.60 -8.14 19.56
N ASP A 150 2.12 -7.75 20.74
CA ASP A 150 1.04 -8.47 21.45
C ASP A 150 -0.11 -7.54 21.89
N SER A 151 -0.19 -6.34 21.30
CA SER A 151 -1.22 -5.33 21.60
C SER A 151 -2.02 -5.00 20.34
N PRO A 152 -3.34 -4.80 20.45
CA PRO A 152 -4.13 -4.36 19.31
C PRO A 152 -3.71 -2.95 18.86
N ILE A 153 -3.50 -2.78 17.56
CA ILE A 153 -3.12 -1.48 16.99
C ILE A 153 -4.34 -0.60 16.89
N SER A 154 -4.44 0.45 17.71
CA SER A 154 -5.63 1.30 17.78
C SER A 154 -5.53 2.63 17.04
N THR A 155 -4.34 2.97 16.52
CA THR A 155 -4.06 4.26 15.86
C THR A 155 -3.19 4.06 14.63
N ALA A 156 -3.26 5.01 13.69
CA ALA A 156 -2.34 5.06 12.55
C ALA A 156 -0.88 5.13 13.05
N LEU A 157 -0.06 4.18 12.59
CA LEU A 157 1.36 4.06 12.96
C LEU A 157 2.24 4.75 11.91
N PRO A 158 3.49 5.14 12.24
CA PRO A 158 4.44 5.54 11.21
C PRO A 158 4.62 4.42 10.16
N PRO A 159 4.78 4.73 8.85
CA PRO A 159 4.84 3.72 7.80
C PRO A 159 5.89 2.63 8.02
N MET A 160 7.09 3.00 8.48
CA MET A 160 8.17 2.05 8.79
C MET A 160 7.80 1.08 9.92
N VAL A 161 7.07 1.56 10.93
CA VAL A 161 6.64 0.72 12.07
C VAL A 161 5.61 -0.29 11.59
N LEU A 162 4.63 0.15 10.80
CA LEU A 162 3.64 -0.75 10.23
C LEU A 162 4.29 -1.74 9.25
N ALA A 163 5.28 -1.31 8.45
CA ALA A 163 6.03 -2.19 7.57
C ALA A 163 6.73 -3.32 8.33
N VAL A 164 7.32 -3.05 9.51
CA VAL A 164 7.91 -4.11 10.35
C VAL A 164 6.85 -5.12 10.80
N LEU A 165 5.68 -4.66 11.25
CA LEU A 165 4.59 -5.53 11.70
C LEU A 165 4.00 -6.36 10.56
N VAL A 166 3.80 -5.74 9.39
CA VAL A 166 3.36 -6.43 8.18
C VAL A 166 4.40 -7.46 7.75
N ALA A 167 5.69 -7.10 7.72
CA ALA A 167 6.76 -8.04 7.39
C ALA A 167 6.72 -9.28 8.29
N LEU A 168 6.61 -9.10 9.61
CA LEU A 168 6.46 -10.19 10.57
C LEU A 168 5.23 -11.07 10.27
N GLU A 169 4.07 -10.47 10.03
CA GLU A 169 2.84 -11.21 9.72
C GLU A 169 3.02 -12.06 8.46
N GLN A 170 3.55 -11.48 7.37
CA GLN A 170 3.81 -12.18 6.11
C GLN A 170 4.85 -13.30 6.25
N GLY A 171 5.91 -13.06 7.03
CA GLY A 171 6.98 -14.05 7.23
C GLY A 171 6.54 -15.27 8.05
N PHE A 172 5.59 -15.11 8.98
CA PHE A 172 5.05 -16.22 9.78
C PHE A 172 3.83 -16.90 9.16
N ASN A 173 2.98 -16.13 8.49
CA ASN A 173 1.74 -16.60 7.93
C ASN A 173 1.87 -16.54 6.40
N ARG A 174 2.18 -17.70 5.78
CA ARG A 174 2.20 -17.81 4.32
C ARG A 174 0.81 -17.66 3.68
N ASN A 175 -0.24 -17.50 4.48
CA ASN A 175 -1.55 -17.15 3.95
C ASN A 175 -1.51 -15.67 3.54
N ASP A 176 -1.46 -15.48 2.23
CA ASP A 176 -1.54 -14.23 1.51
C ASP A 176 -2.87 -13.50 1.82
N HIS A 177 -2.88 -12.68 2.89
CA HIS A 177 -4.03 -11.81 3.24
C HIS A 177 -3.94 -10.49 2.50
N GLU A 178 -4.35 -10.48 1.23
CA GLU A 178 -4.39 -9.24 0.45
C GLU A 178 -5.31 -8.18 1.08
N GLU A 179 -6.38 -8.60 1.77
CA GLU A 179 -7.35 -7.74 2.44
C GLU A 179 -6.71 -6.89 3.54
N LEU A 180 -5.52 -7.26 4.04
CA LEU A 180 -4.77 -6.41 4.96
C LEU A 180 -4.44 -5.06 4.32
N MET A 181 -4.10 -5.02 3.04
CA MET A 181 -3.84 -3.77 2.32
C MET A 181 -5.10 -2.92 2.22
N ASP A 182 -6.27 -3.55 2.04
CA ASP A 182 -7.56 -2.85 1.98
C ASP A 182 -7.82 -2.11 3.30
N GLN A 183 -7.54 -2.76 4.44
CA GLN A 183 -7.68 -2.16 5.75
C GLN A 183 -6.65 -1.07 6.03
N ILE A 184 -5.41 -1.22 5.54
CA ILE A 184 -4.37 -0.18 5.63
C ILE A 184 -4.79 1.08 4.87
N VAL A 185 -5.33 0.93 3.66
CA VAL A 185 -5.83 2.04 2.85
C VAL A 185 -7.08 2.66 3.49
N GLN A 186 -7.99 1.84 4.04
CA GLN A 186 -9.20 2.33 4.69
C GLN A 186 -8.88 3.18 5.95
N GLU A 187 -7.87 2.80 6.73
CA GLU A 187 -7.46 3.54 7.94
C GLU A 187 -6.63 4.79 7.61
N GLY A 188 -5.58 4.64 6.80
CA GLY A 188 -4.54 5.65 6.62
C GLY A 188 -4.59 6.40 5.28
N GLY A 189 -5.40 5.92 4.34
CA GLY A 189 -5.44 6.43 2.97
C GLY A 189 -4.36 5.82 2.06
N LEU A 190 -4.51 6.06 0.75
CA LEU A 190 -3.68 5.42 -0.26
C LEU A 190 -2.23 5.92 -0.27
N GLU A 191 -2.00 7.20 0.00
CA GLU A 191 -0.64 7.75 0.09
C GLU A 191 0.15 7.14 1.25
N TYR A 192 -0.51 6.95 2.40
CA TYR A 192 0.08 6.26 3.55
C TYR A 192 0.40 4.80 3.22
N ALA A 193 -0.55 4.07 2.64
CA ALA A 193 -0.33 2.68 2.22
C ALA A 193 0.84 2.55 1.23
N THR A 194 1.00 3.52 0.35
CA THR A 194 2.13 3.59 -0.59
C THR A 194 3.47 3.71 0.14
N GLU A 195 3.55 4.55 1.17
CA GLU A 195 4.76 4.69 2.01
C GLU A 195 5.07 3.41 2.79
N VAL A 196 4.03 2.69 3.25
CA VAL A 196 4.20 1.38 3.91
C VAL A 196 4.81 0.36 2.93
N VAL A 197 4.32 0.28 1.69
CA VAL A 197 4.89 -0.62 0.67
C VAL A 197 6.32 -0.25 0.31
N ILE A 198 6.64 1.04 0.21
CA ILE A 198 8.02 1.49 0.00
C ILE A 198 8.92 1.05 1.16
N ALA A 199 8.47 1.23 2.41
CA ALA A 199 9.23 0.82 3.59
C ALA A 199 9.41 -0.71 3.66
N LEU A 200 8.41 -1.49 3.24
CA LEU A 200 8.51 -2.96 3.15
C LEU A 200 9.66 -3.41 2.24
N GLN A 201 10.00 -2.66 1.19
CA GLN A 201 11.08 -3.03 0.27
C GLN A 201 12.48 -2.97 0.88
N ALA A 202 12.63 -2.34 2.04
CA ALA A 202 13.93 -2.04 2.64
C ALA A 202 14.27 -2.94 3.84
N ILE A 203 13.32 -3.75 4.34
CA ILE A 203 13.50 -4.53 5.56
C ILE A 203 13.10 -5.99 5.35
N ARG A 204 13.93 -6.90 5.84
CA ARG A 204 13.64 -8.34 5.94
C ARG A 204 13.90 -8.80 7.36
N PHE A 205 13.41 -10.00 7.70
CA PHE A 205 13.88 -10.71 8.87
C PHE A 205 14.15 -12.17 8.56
N ASP A 206 15.09 -12.72 9.30
CA ASP A 206 15.36 -14.15 9.36
C ASP A 206 15.06 -14.63 10.78
N TRP A 207 14.67 -15.90 10.92
CA TRP A 207 14.33 -16.46 12.21
C TRP A 207 15.12 -17.73 12.50
N ASN A 208 15.81 -17.71 13.65
CA ASN A 208 16.43 -18.86 14.26
C ASN A 208 15.47 -19.50 15.29
N TYR A 209 14.91 -20.65 14.92
CA TYR A 209 13.97 -21.43 15.74
C TYR A 209 14.58 -21.95 17.04
N ASP A 210 15.85 -22.37 17.01
CA ASP A 210 16.52 -22.95 18.17
C ASP A 210 16.82 -21.88 19.22
N ALA A 211 17.29 -20.72 18.76
CA ALA A 211 17.65 -19.58 19.60
C ALA A 211 16.46 -18.71 20.00
N HIS A 212 15.26 -18.92 19.44
CA HIS A 212 14.11 -18.03 19.60
C HIS A 212 14.49 -16.57 19.28
N LEU A 213 15.21 -16.37 18.17
CA LEU A 213 15.81 -15.10 17.78
C LEU A 213 15.33 -14.69 16.38
N ILE A 214 14.64 -13.56 16.29
CA ILE A 214 14.34 -12.87 15.04
C ILE A 214 15.44 -11.84 14.80
N THR A 215 16.06 -11.89 13.62
CA THR A 215 17.08 -10.93 13.20
C THR A 215 16.55 -10.12 12.03
N PHE A 216 16.30 -8.83 12.24
CA PHE A 216 16.01 -7.89 11.16
C PHE A 216 17.30 -7.42 10.50
N THR A 217 17.27 -7.37 9.17
CA THR A 217 18.38 -6.86 8.37
C THR A 217 17.85 -5.99 7.22
N PRO A 218 18.64 -5.03 6.71
CA PRO A 218 18.30 -4.35 5.47
C PRO A 218 18.16 -5.37 4.34
N ASP A 219 17.17 -5.21 3.46
CA ASP A 219 16.88 -6.21 2.43
C ASP A 219 17.79 -6.12 1.19
N ASN A 220 19.10 -6.11 1.44
CA ASN A 220 20.13 -5.95 0.42
C ASN A 220 20.55 -7.28 -0.23
N LYS A 221 20.00 -8.41 0.23
CA LYS A 221 20.40 -9.75 -0.22
C LYS A 221 19.32 -10.37 -1.08
N GLN A 222 19.61 -10.46 -2.37
CA GLN A 222 18.74 -11.10 -3.32
C GLN A 222 18.60 -12.62 -3.08
N PRO A 223 17.39 -13.20 -3.22
CA PRO A 223 17.20 -14.65 -3.26
C PRO A 223 17.83 -15.28 -4.52
N GLY A 224 18.33 -16.51 -4.39
CA GLY A 224 18.88 -17.29 -5.51
C GLY A 224 17.83 -17.88 -6.46
N TYR A 225 16.62 -17.33 -6.49
CA TYR A 225 15.49 -17.79 -7.29
C TYR A 225 14.57 -16.61 -7.61
N LEU A 226 13.69 -16.77 -8.61
CA LEU A 226 12.63 -15.80 -8.90
C LEU A 226 11.62 -15.78 -7.74
N SER A 227 11.65 -14.72 -6.92
CA SER A 227 10.67 -14.53 -5.86
C SER A 227 9.41 -13.88 -6.42
N ARG A 228 8.27 -14.34 -5.90
CA ARG A 228 6.99 -13.65 -6.05
C ARG A 228 6.95 -12.48 -5.07
N PHE A 229 6.35 -11.36 -5.47
CA PHE A 229 5.99 -10.28 -4.55
C PHE A 229 4.78 -10.67 -3.70
N ALA A 230 4.72 -10.21 -2.45
CA ALA A 230 3.65 -10.61 -1.54
C ALA A 230 2.29 -10.11 -2.05
N SER A 231 1.24 -10.89 -1.80
CA SER A 231 -0.14 -10.51 -2.18
C SER A 231 -0.55 -9.14 -1.63
N VAL A 232 -0.19 -8.85 -0.38
CA VAL A 232 -0.47 -7.58 0.29
C VAL A 232 0.18 -6.40 -0.43
N GLU A 233 1.38 -6.56 -0.96
CA GLU A 233 2.08 -5.51 -1.73
C GLU A 233 1.41 -5.33 -3.09
N MET A 234 1.16 -6.43 -3.79
CA MET A 234 0.49 -6.42 -5.10
C MET A 234 -0.93 -5.86 -5.03
N ARG A 235 -1.63 -6.03 -3.91
CA ARG A 235 -2.98 -5.48 -3.69
C ARG A 235 -3.00 -3.95 -3.76
N LEU A 236 -1.89 -3.26 -3.48
CA LEU A 236 -1.81 -1.81 -3.65
C LEU A 236 -2.15 -1.37 -5.08
N ARG A 237 -1.80 -2.19 -6.09
CA ARG A 237 -2.12 -1.94 -7.51
C ARG A 237 -3.62 -1.77 -7.74
N LYS A 238 -4.46 -2.54 -7.04
CA LYS A 238 -5.92 -2.44 -7.12
C LYS A 238 -6.38 -1.04 -6.67
N HIS A 239 -5.89 -0.57 -5.54
CA HIS A 239 -6.23 0.75 -5.02
C HIS A 239 -5.72 1.89 -5.92
N LEU A 240 -4.50 1.78 -6.43
CA LEU A 240 -3.94 2.72 -7.40
C LEU A 240 -4.80 2.81 -8.67
N SER A 241 -5.32 1.68 -9.15
CA SER A 241 -6.17 1.66 -10.34
C SER A 241 -7.50 2.41 -10.18
N LEU A 242 -8.06 2.39 -8.96
CA LEU A 242 -9.35 3.02 -8.61
C LEU A 242 -9.20 4.49 -8.21
N ALA A 243 -7.98 4.94 -7.91
CA ALA A 243 -7.73 6.29 -7.42
C ALA A 243 -7.99 7.37 -8.48
N ASN A 244 -8.47 8.52 -8.02
CA ASN A 244 -8.51 9.73 -8.83
C ASN A 244 -7.09 10.13 -9.31
N ASP A 245 -7.02 10.99 -10.33
CA ASP A 245 -5.76 11.34 -10.97
C ASP A 245 -4.76 12.00 -9.99
N ASP A 246 -5.22 12.88 -9.10
CA ASP A 246 -4.36 13.61 -8.17
C ASP A 246 -3.71 12.69 -7.14
N VAL A 247 -4.50 11.84 -6.47
CA VAL A 247 -4.00 10.91 -5.45
C VAL A 247 -3.03 9.91 -6.08
N TRP A 248 -3.40 9.35 -7.23
CA TRP A 248 -2.53 8.40 -7.91
C TRP A 248 -1.22 9.03 -8.36
N GLN A 249 -1.24 10.26 -8.89
CA GLN A 249 -0.01 10.92 -9.31
C GLN A 249 0.94 11.12 -8.13
N ARG A 250 0.42 11.53 -6.95
CA ARG A 250 1.24 11.63 -5.73
C ARG A 250 1.80 10.28 -5.28
N CYS A 251 1.01 9.20 -5.34
CA CYS A 251 1.49 7.86 -5.03
C CYS A 251 2.55 7.38 -6.04
N ALA A 252 2.32 7.60 -7.33
CA ALA A 252 3.25 7.25 -8.39
C ALA A 252 4.59 8.00 -8.23
N ASP A 253 4.54 9.30 -7.92
CA ASP A 253 5.74 10.11 -7.68
C ASP A 253 6.54 9.60 -6.48
N LYS A 254 5.87 9.21 -5.38
CA LYS A 254 6.53 8.59 -4.21
C LYS A 254 7.22 7.27 -4.57
N LEU A 255 6.54 6.40 -5.32
CA LEU A 255 7.09 5.10 -5.74
C LEU A 255 8.30 5.28 -6.67
N ILE A 256 8.20 6.17 -7.66
CA ILE A 256 9.28 6.46 -8.61
C ILE A 256 10.47 7.11 -7.90
N ALA A 257 10.22 8.07 -6.99
CA ALA A 257 11.28 8.70 -6.20
C ALA A 257 12.02 7.69 -5.29
N ALA A 258 11.33 6.65 -4.82
CA ALA A 258 11.92 5.61 -3.98
C ALA A 258 12.83 4.64 -4.74
N LEU A 259 12.76 4.55 -6.07
CA LEU A 259 13.53 3.58 -6.87
C LEU A 259 15.03 3.58 -6.58
N GLY A 260 15.62 4.75 -6.35
CA GLY A 260 17.05 4.88 -6.05
C GLY A 260 17.47 4.26 -4.71
N ASN A 261 16.52 4.13 -3.77
CA ASN A 261 16.74 3.57 -2.44
C ASN A 261 16.27 2.11 -2.32
N ILE A 262 15.46 1.64 -3.27
CA ILE A 262 14.96 0.26 -3.32
C ILE A 262 16.05 -0.66 -3.90
N PRO A 263 16.34 -1.82 -3.26
CA PRO A 263 17.26 -2.82 -3.79
C PRO A 263 16.92 -3.20 -5.24
N ALA A 264 17.94 -3.40 -6.09
CA ALA A 264 17.75 -3.62 -7.52
C ALA A 264 16.73 -4.73 -7.86
N TRP A 265 16.72 -5.81 -7.08
CA TRP A 265 15.81 -6.95 -7.26
C TRP A 265 14.37 -6.69 -6.79
N HIS A 266 14.12 -5.61 -6.05
CA HIS A 266 12.79 -5.14 -5.64
C HIS A 266 12.24 -4.03 -6.54
N GLN A 267 13.07 -3.34 -7.33
CA GLN A 267 12.62 -2.28 -8.24
C GLN A 267 11.51 -2.71 -9.22
N PRO A 268 11.49 -3.96 -9.75
CA PRO A 268 10.40 -4.42 -10.61
C PRO A 268 9.00 -4.33 -9.99
N LEU A 269 8.86 -4.40 -8.65
CA LEU A 269 7.57 -4.21 -7.99
C LEU A 269 6.96 -2.84 -8.34
N VAL A 270 7.77 -1.78 -8.39
CA VAL A 270 7.29 -0.42 -8.70
C VAL A 270 6.69 -0.37 -10.11
N ALA A 271 7.32 -1.02 -11.09
CA ALA A 271 6.78 -1.12 -12.45
C ALA A 271 5.46 -1.91 -12.45
N LEU A 272 5.38 -3.02 -11.71
CA LEU A 272 4.16 -3.81 -11.57
C LEU A 272 3.02 -3.03 -10.92
N LEU A 273 3.31 -2.15 -9.96
CA LEU A 273 2.30 -1.31 -9.30
C LEU A 273 1.80 -0.16 -10.19
N LEU A 274 2.59 0.26 -11.18
CA LEU A 274 2.32 1.40 -12.08
C LEU A 274 2.34 0.98 -13.55
N PRO A 275 1.44 0.08 -14.00
CA PRO A 275 1.44 -0.40 -15.38
C PRO A 275 1.18 0.71 -16.43
N GLU A 276 0.61 1.86 -16.03
CA GLU A 276 0.43 3.03 -16.89
C GLU A 276 1.75 3.78 -17.17
N LYS A 277 2.79 3.56 -16.36
CA LYS A 277 4.11 4.21 -16.45
C LYS A 277 5.14 3.23 -17.01
N GLN A 278 4.95 2.84 -18.28
CA GLN A 278 5.81 1.86 -18.96
C GLN A 278 7.28 2.31 -19.05
N ASP A 279 7.52 3.62 -19.04
CA ASP A 279 8.83 4.24 -18.98
C ASP A 279 9.63 3.82 -17.74
N VAL A 280 8.96 3.59 -16.61
CA VAL A 280 9.58 3.06 -15.39
C VAL A 280 10.09 1.64 -15.63
N SER A 281 9.29 0.79 -16.26
CA SER A 281 9.68 -0.58 -16.61
C SER A 281 10.89 -0.59 -17.56
N HIS A 282 10.87 0.28 -18.58
CA HIS A 282 11.96 0.40 -19.53
C HIS A 282 13.25 0.90 -18.88
N GLU A 283 13.15 1.89 -18.00
CA GLU A 283 14.31 2.45 -17.32
C GLU A 283 14.94 1.49 -16.30
N ILE A 284 14.13 0.70 -15.59
CA ILE A 284 14.66 -0.37 -14.74
C ILE A 284 15.40 -1.41 -15.59
N ALA A 285 14.79 -1.86 -16.70
CA ALA A 285 15.41 -2.83 -17.60
C ALA A 285 16.75 -2.31 -18.18
N ARG A 286 16.78 -1.10 -18.75
CA ARG A 286 18.01 -0.52 -19.31
C ARG A 286 19.16 -0.43 -18.30
N ARG A 287 18.86 -0.13 -17.03
CA ARG A 287 19.88 0.00 -15.98
C ARG A 287 20.37 -1.35 -15.44
N LEU A 288 19.51 -2.36 -15.42
CA LEU A 288 19.75 -3.61 -14.69
C LEU A 288 19.95 -4.85 -15.58
N CYS A 289 19.51 -4.83 -16.84
CA CYS A 289 19.75 -5.93 -17.78
C CYS A 289 21.25 -6.20 -17.94
N GLY A 290 21.61 -7.48 -18.02
CA GLY A 290 23.01 -7.93 -18.07
C GLY A 290 23.69 -8.08 -16.70
N GLN A 291 23.07 -7.62 -15.60
CA GLN A 291 23.55 -7.94 -14.25
C GLN A 291 23.18 -9.40 -13.90
N LYS A 292 24.20 -10.19 -13.55
CA LYS A 292 24.00 -11.61 -13.21
C LYS A 292 23.17 -11.76 -11.94
N GLY A 293 22.20 -12.68 -12.00
CA GLY A 293 21.44 -13.11 -10.83
C GLY A 293 20.15 -12.34 -10.58
N LEU A 294 19.86 -11.23 -11.28
CA LEU A 294 18.63 -10.43 -11.11
C LEU A 294 17.38 -11.07 -11.74
N TYR A 295 16.94 -12.23 -11.24
CA TYR A 295 15.77 -12.95 -11.75
C TYR A 295 14.48 -12.11 -11.78
N ALA A 296 14.31 -11.18 -10.84
CA ALA A 296 13.11 -10.35 -10.74
C ALA A 296 12.87 -9.44 -11.96
N LEU A 297 13.87 -9.24 -12.84
CA LEU A 297 13.69 -8.48 -14.08
C LEU A 297 12.69 -9.14 -15.03
N GLU A 298 12.50 -10.45 -14.96
CA GLU A 298 11.46 -11.17 -15.73
C GLU A 298 10.07 -10.56 -15.54
N TRP A 299 9.77 -10.04 -14.35
CA TRP A 299 8.50 -9.38 -14.05
C TRP A 299 8.22 -8.15 -14.93
N LEU A 300 9.26 -7.49 -15.44
CA LEU A 300 9.12 -6.30 -16.29
C LEU A 300 8.47 -6.63 -17.63
N LYS A 301 8.50 -7.89 -18.09
CA LYS A 301 7.79 -8.33 -19.30
C LYS A 301 6.27 -8.11 -19.22
N LEU A 302 5.71 -7.98 -18.02
CA LEU A 302 4.28 -7.70 -17.81
C LEU A 302 3.90 -6.23 -18.07
N THR A 303 4.86 -5.32 -18.10
CA THR A 303 4.62 -3.87 -18.17
C THR A 303 5.41 -3.16 -19.25
N ALA A 304 6.53 -3.73 -19.70
CA ALA A 304 7.31 -3.21 -20.82
C ALA A 304 6.57 -3.44 -22.14
N ALA A 305 6.55 -2.41 -22.98
CA ALA A 305 6.00 -2.48 -24.34
C ALA A 305 7.03 -2.24 -25.45
N ASP A 306 8.29 -1.95 -25.10
CA ASP A 306 9.34 -1.65 -26.09
C ASP A 306 10.00 -2.96 -26.53
N GLU A 307 10.04 -3.21 -27.84
CA GLU A 307 10.56 -4.47 -28.40
C GLU A 307 12.03 -4.71 -28.08
N GLN A 308 12.86 -3.65 -28.03
CA GLN A 308 14.27 -3.79 -27.71
C GLN A 308 14.44 -4.14 -26.23
N VAL A 309 13.68 -3.49 -25.34
CA VAL A 309 13.67 -3.82 -23.92
C VAL A 309 13.21 -5.26 -23.68
N LEU A 310 12.15 -5.71 -24.36
CA LEU A 310 11.67 -7.08 -24.25
C LEU A 310 12.70 -8.10 -24.75
N ALA A 311 13.38 -7.80 -25.85
CA ALA A 311 14.46 -8.64 -26.38
C ALA A 311 15.68 -8.70 -25.46
N GLU A 312 15.94 -7.66 -24.66
CA GLU A 312 16.99 -7.67 -23.64
C GLU A 312 16.59 -8.48 -22.40
N LEU A 313 15.32 -8.41 -22.00
CA LEU A 313 14.77 -9.20 -20.88
C LEU A 313 14.66 -10.69 -21.20
N GLY A 314 14.65 -11.08 -22.47
CA GLY A 314 14.65 -12.49 -22.90
C GLY A 314 16.02 -13.17 -22.95
N LYS A 315 17.11 -12.45 -22.65
CA LYS A 315 18.49 -12.97 -22.70
C LYS A 315 19.00 -13.39 -21.32
#